data_AF-F8MGL7-F1
#
_entry.id   AF-F8MGL7-F1
#
_cell.length_a   1.000
_cell.length_b   1.000
_cell.length_c   1.000
_cell.angle_alpha   90.00
_cell.angle_beta   90.00
_cell.angle_gamma   90.00
#
_symmetry.space_group_name_H-M   'P 1'
#
loop_
_entity.id
_entity.type
_entity.pdbx_description
1 polymer ?
#
loop_
_entity_poly.entity_id
_entity_poly.type
_entity_poly.pdbx_seq_one_letter_code
_entity_poly.pdbx_strand_id
1 'polypeptide(L)'
;MATSFHLFPHLPWEIRSRIWELTIEPRTVDVRISHEWEDVSNDVKAKYNHSRLGPLRSRSSTPVPAPLQACREARSHLSSVTKGRYRFYQKAFSHPPAAESRYIWVNFDVDVVDTGDTPFLYFASHFGTSSDGNPRGTESRGGVIPP
;
A
#
# COMPACT_ATOMS: atom_id res chain seq x y z
N MET A 1 -22.11 -14.09 18.67
CA MET A 1 -21.42 -14.24 19.97
C MET A 1 -19.93 -14.42 19.69
N ALA A 2 -19.08 -13.49 20.11
CA ALA A 2 -17.64 -13.60 19.93
C ALA A 2 -17.05 -14.41 21.10
N THR A 3 -16.51 -15.59 20.83
CA THR A 3 -15.79 -16.40 21.82
C THR A 3 -14.38 -15.82 21.99
N SER A 4 -14.10 -15.22 23.14
CA SER A 4 -12.76 -14.71 23.45
C SER A 4 -11.84 -15.88 23.77
N PHE A 5 -10.70 -15.98 23.08
CA PHE A 5 -9.70 -17.01 23.35
C PHE A 5 -8.78 -16.55 24.49
N HIS A 6 -9.21 -16.79 25.74
CA HIS A 6 -8.56 -16.33 26.97
C HIS A 6 -7.15 -16.88 27.19
N LEU A 7 -6.75 -17.93 26.47
CA LEU A 7 -5.41 -18.52 26.60
C LEU A 7 -4.35 -17.73 25.83
N PHE A 8 -4.72 -17.01 24.76
CA PHE A 8 -3.75 -16.28 23.95
C PHE A 8 -2.92 -15.28 24.74
N PRO A 9 -3.50 -14.41 25.60
CA PRO A 9 -2.72 -13.43 26.36
C PRO A 9 -1.74 -14.05 27.37
N HIS A 10 -1.94 -15.31 27.76
CA HIS A 10 -1.08 -16.02 28.72
C HIS A 10 0.15 -16.65 28.07
N LEU A 11 0.22 -16.69 26.75
CA LEU A 11 1.39 -17.20 26.03
C LEU A 11 2.58 -16.22 26.15
N PRO A 12 3.82 -16.72 26.24
CA PRO A 12 5.02 -15.90 26.12
C PRO A 12 4.99 -15.04 24.85
N TRP A 13 5.60 -13.85 24.90
CA TRP A 13 5.49 -12.89 23.80
C TRP A 13 6.04 -13.48 22.49
N GLU A 14 7.10 -14.28 22.56
CA GLU A 14 7.75 -14.90 21.40
C GLU A 14 6.76 -15.74 20.60
N ILE A 15 5.93 -16.51 21.32
CA ILE A 15 4.92 -17.38 20.71
C ILE A 15 3.79 -16.54 20.12
N ARG A 16 3.31 -15.52 20.84
CA ARG A 16 2.24 -14.63 20.34
C ARG A 16 2.66 -13.87 19.09
N SER A 17 3.88 -13.33 19.09
CA SER A 17 4.47 -12.70 17.92
C SER A 17 4.62 -13.67 16.77
N ARG A 18 5.07 -14.92 17.02
CA ARG A 18 5.16 -15.92 15.97
C ARG A 18 3.79 -16.28 15.39
N ILE A 19 2.75 -16.37 16.22
CA ILE A 19 1.38 -16.57 15.75
C ILE A 19 0.98 -15.43 14.82
N TRP A 20 1.19 -14.16 15.20
CA TRP A 20 0.87 -13.01 14.35
C TRP A 20 1.60 -13.05 13.01
N GLU A 21 2.88 -13.44 12.98
CA GLU A 21 3.63 -13.60 11.73
C GLU A 21 3.03 -14.68 10.82
N LEU A 22 2.57 -15.79 11.39
CA LEU A 22 1.95 -16.88 10.64
C LEU A 22 0.56 -16.53 10.10
N THR A 23 -0.08 -15.47 10.59
CA THR A 23 -1.35 -14.97 10.03
C THR A 23 -1.17 -14.12 8.77
N ILE A 24 0.07 -13.89 8.32
CA ILE A 24 0.34 -13.16 7.09
C ILE A 24 0.07 -14.09 5.91
N GLU A 25 -0.93 -13.74 5.11
CA GLU A 25 -1.31 -14.47 3.90
C GLU A 25 -1.08 -13.61 2.66
N PRO A 26 -0.54 -14.16 1.56
CA PRO A 26 -0.44 -13.46 0.29
C PRO A 26 -1.81 -13.03 -0.23
N ARG A 27 -1.90 -11.82 -0.78
CA ARG A 27 -3.12 -11.28 -1.37
C ARG A 27 -2.81 -10.27 -2.48
N THR A 28 -3.81 -10.01 -3.30
CA THR A 28 -3.75 -8.92 -4.28
C THR A 28 -4.33 -7.64 -3.69
N VAL A 29 -3.52 -6.58 -3.66
CA VAL A 29 -3.93 -5.24 -3.22
C VAL A 29 -4.24 -4.41 -4.45
N ASP A 30 -5.53 -4.11 -4.62
CA ASP A 30 -6.03 -3.23 -5.65
C ASP A 30 -5.74 -1.77 -5.28
N VAL A 31 -5.02 -1.07 -6.14
CA VAL A 31 -4.72 0.36 -5.98
C VAL A 31 -5.15 1.09 -7.24
N ARG A 32 -6.07 2.02 -7.06
CA ARG A 32 -6.59 2.90 -8.12
C ARG A 32 -6.34 4.35 -7.74
N ILE A 33 -6.01 5.18 -8.72
CA ILE A 33 -5.88 6.62 -8.52
C ILE A 33 -7.07 7.30 -9.17
N SER A 34 -7.82 8.07 -8.37
CA SER A 34 -8.92 8.91 -8.85
C SER A 34 -8.53 10.37 -8.78
N HIS A 35 -8.84 11.12 -9.85
CA HIS A 35 -8.93 12.57 -9.79
C HIS A 35 -10.26 12.93 -9.13
N GLU A 36 -10.19 13.48 -7.92
CA GLU A 36 -11.35 14.10 -7.30
C GLU A 36 -11.40 15.53 -7.88
N TRP A 37 -12.29 15.75 -8.84
CA TRP A 37 -12.55 17.08 -9.39
C TRP A 37 -13.30 17.87 -8.33
N GLU A 38 -12.59 18.45 -7.38
CA GLU A 38 -13.16 19.52 -6.57
C GLU A 38 -13.20 20.79 -7.44
N ASP A 39 -14.28 21.57 -7.30
CA ASP A 39 -14.39 22.90 -7.88
C ASP A 39 -13.39 23.85 -7.19
N VAL A 40 -12.10 23.70 -7.55
CA VAL A 40 -11.04 24.54 -7.01
C VAL A 40 -11.22 25.96 -7.52
N SER A 41 -11.05 26.97 -6.65
CA SER A 41 -11.19 28.38 -7.02
C SER A 41 -10.24 28.76 -8.17
N ASN A 42 -10.64 29.75 -8.96
CA ASN A 42 -9.88 30.19 -10.13
C ASN A 42 -8.46 30.68 -9.77
N ASP A 43 -8.26 31.21 -8.56
CA ASP A 43 -6.97 31.70 -8.08
C ASP A 43 -5.94 30.58 -7.88
N VAL A 44 -6.40 29.40 -7.42
CA VAL A 44 -5.54 28.21 -7.27
C VAL A 44 -5.24 27.59 -8.64
N LYS A 45 -6.22 27.58 -9.56
CA LYS A 45 -6.03 27.10 -10.95
C LYS A 45 -4.96 27.93 -11.68
N ALA A 46 -4.94 29.25 -11.48
CA ALA A 46 -3.98 30.15 -12.12
C ALA A 46 -2.55 30.01 -11.58
N LYS A 47 -2.40 29.71 -10.28
CA LYS A 47 -1.08 29.65 -9.62
C LYS A 47 -0.23 28.44 -10.02
N TYR A 48 -0.85 27.31 -10.34
CA TYR A 48 -0.13 26.05 -10.53
C TYR A 48 0.04 25.61 -12.00
N ASN A 49 -0.48 26.35 -12.99
CA ASN A 49 -0.33 26.03 -14.43
C ASN A 49 -0.56 24.55 -14.78
N HIS A 50 -1.40 23.86 -14.00
CA HIS A 50 -1.87 22.51 -14.26
C HIS A 50 -3.35 22.60 -14.52
N SER A 51 -3.67 22.87 -15.77
CA SER A 51 -4.99 22.59 -16.30
C SER A 51 -5.35 21.12 -15.98
N ARG A 52 -6.34 20.95 -15.09
CA ARG A 52 -7.30 19.82 -15.05
C ARG A 52 -7.05 18.60 -14.15
N LEU A 53 -6.23 18.62 -13.10
CA LEU A 53 -6.16 17.46 -12.21
C LEU A 53 -6.26 17.92 -10.75
N GLY A 54 -7.43 17.70 -10.13
CA GLY A 54 -7.61 17.83 -8.69
C GLY A 54 -6.69 16.86 -7.92
N PRO A 55 -6.61 16.97 -6.58
CA PRO A 55 -5.70 16.18 -5.77
C PRO A 55 -5.83 14.68 -6.10
N LEU A 56 -4.70 14.05 -6.39
CA LEU A 56 -4.64 12.61 -6.62
C LEU A 56 -5.01 11.89 -5.34
N ARG A 57 -6.02 11.03 -5.40
CA ARG A 57 -6.43 10.22 -4.27
C ARG A 57 -6.33 8.75 -4.61
N SER A 58 -5.56 8.02 -3.81
CA SER A 58 -5.55 6.58 -3.86
C SER A 58 -6.87 6.03 -3.29
N ARG A 59 -7.38 5.00 -3.97
CA ARG A 59 -8.53 4.19 -3.56
C ARG A 59 -8.10 2.74 -3.63
N SER A 60 -8.55 1.96 -2.66
CA SER A 60 -8.40 0.51 -2.66
C SER A 60 -9.73 -0.09 -2.26
N SER A 61 -10.17 -1.08 -3.02
CA SER A 61 -11.27 -1.96 -2.64
C SER A 61 -10.83 -3.06 -1.66
N THR A 62 -9.52 -3.28 -1.53
CA THR A 62 -8.96 -4.33 -0.70
C THR A 62 -9.08 -3.95 0.78
N PRO A 63 -9.72 -4.80 1.62
CA PRO A 63 -9.86 -4.51 3.04
C PRO A 63 -8.50 -4.48 3.74
N VAL A 64 -8.46 -3.83 4.91
CA VAL A 64 -7.30 -3.92 5.80
C VAL A 64 -7.10 -5.38 6.22
N PRO A 65 -5.87 -5.92 6.20
CA PRO A 65 -5.58 -7.27 6.68
C PRO A 65 -6.21 -7.53 8.05
N ALA A 66 -6.93 -8.65 8.18
CA ALA A 66 -7.62 -9.01 9.41
C ALA A 66 -6.70 -8.96 10.66
N PRO A 67 -5.43 -9.41 10.61
CA PRO A 67 -4.52 -9.33 11.76
C PRO A 67 -4.28 -7.89 12.25
N LEU A 68 -4.25 -6.89 11.36
CA LEU A 68 -4.08 -5.49 11.74
C LEU A 68 -5.32 -4.88 12.42
N GLN A 69 -6.48 -5.54 12.27
CA GLN A 69 -7.75 -5.16 12.89
C GLN A 69 -8.09 -6.00 14.13
N ALA A 70 -7.37 -7.11 14.38
CA ALA A 70 -7.66 -8.01 15.49
C ALA A 70 -7.47 -7.34 16.86
N CYS A 71 -6.31 -6.74 17.11
CA CYS A 71 -6.02 -6.02 18.34
C CYS A 71 -4.83 -5.05 18.20
N ARG A 72 -4.61 -4.22 19.22
CA ARG A 72 -3.48 -3.26 19.25
C ARG A 72 -2.12 -3.96 19.16
N GLU A 73 -1.96 -5.09 19.82
CA GLU A 73 -0.72 -5.87 19.83
C GLU A 73 -0.36 -6.38 18.43
N ALA A 74 -1.31 -7.05 17.77
CA ALA A 74 -1.12 -7.57 16.42
C ALA A 74 -0.74 -6.43 15.46
N ARG A 75 -1.45 -5.29 15.53
CA ARG A 75 -1.13 -4.11 14.73
C ARG A 75 0.29 -3.60 15.00
N SER A 76 0.66 -3.40 16.28
CA SER A 76 1.99 -2.91 16.64
C SER A 76 3.11 -3.84 16.19
N HIS A 77 2.95 -5.17 16.34
CA HIS A 77 3.94 -6.15 15.92
C HIS A 77 4.10 -6.16 14.39
N LEU A 78 2.97 -6.24 13.68
CA LEU A 78 2.93 -6.38 12.23
C LEU A 78 3.25 -5.07 11.48
N SER A 79 3.09 -3.91 12.11
CA SER A 79 3.49 -2.61 11.54
C SER A 79 4.72 -2.00 12.22
N SER A 80 5.51 -2.81 12.95
CA SER A 80 6.71 -2.32 13.63
C SER A 80 7.77 -1.85 12.63
N VAL A 81 8.51 -0.82 13.02
CA VAL A 81 9.63 -0.28 12.23
C VAL A 81 10.93 -0.69 12.91
N THR A 82 11.81 -1.35 12.16
CA THR A 82 13.15 -1.75 12.61
C THR A 82 14.19 -1.19 11.64
N LYS A 83 15.19 -0.47 12.14
CA LYS A 83 16.24 0.18 11.31
C LYS A 83 15.66 1.04 10.17
N GLY A 84 14.59 1.78 10.45
CA GLY A 84 13.95 2.68 9.48
C GLY A 84 13.11 1.99 8.40
N ARG A 85 12.88 0.67 8.49
CA ARG A 85 12.01 -0.09 7.57
C ARG A 85 10.89 -0.79 8.32
N TYR A 86 9.71 -0.87 7.71
CA TYR A 86 8.61 -1.68 8.21
C TYR A 86 9.00 -3.16 8.15
N ARG A 87 8.64 -3.93 9.19
CA ARG A 87 8.95 -5.36 9.26
C ARG A 87 8.01 -6.21 8.41
N PHE A 88 6.72 -5.87 8.36
CA PHE A 88 5.73 -6.56 7.53
C PHE A 88 4.86 -5.57 6.76
N TYR A 89 3.89 -4.94 7.42
CA TYR A 89 2.95 -4.02 6.76
C TYR A 89 3.38 -2.56 6.90
N GLN A 90 3.45 -1.88 5.77
CA GLN A 90 3.68 -0.44 5.65
C GLN A 90 2.40 0.29 5.25
N LYS A 91 2.24 1.52 5.74
CA LYS A 91 1.27 2.47 5.18
C LYS A 91 1.85 3.07 3.90
N ALA A 92 1.23 2.77 2.77
CA ALA A 92 1.64 3.22 1.45
C ALA A 92 0.53 4.03 0.74
N PHE A 93 0.89 4.61 -0.41
CA PHE A 93 -0.03 5.32 -1.30
C PHE A 93 -0.77 6.52 -0.67
N SER A 94 -0.22 7.08 0.40
CA SER A 94 -0.72 8.32 1.02
C SER A 94 -0.31 9.53 0.19
N HIS A 95 -1.28 10.37 -0.18
CA HIS A 95 -1.04 11.59 -0.94
C HIS A 95 -1.20 12.83 -0.04
N PRO A 96 -0.10 13.54 0.31
CA PRO A 96 -0.20 14.87 0.91
C PRO A 96 -0.72 15.88 -0.13
N PRO A 97 -1.38 16.98 0.27
CA PRO A 97 -1.53 17.52 1.63
C PRO A 97 -2.95 17.36 2.20
N ALA A 98 -3.76 16.41 1.72
CA ALA A 98 -5.12 16.25 2.21
C ALA A 98 -5.11 15.94 3.71
N ALA A 99 -5.87 16.73 4.49
CA ALA A 99 -5.96 16.68 5.95
C ALA A 99 -6.29 15.27 6.50
N GLU A 100 -6.84 14.40 5.65
CA GLU A 100 -7.04 12.98 5.91
C GLU A 100 -6.49 12.15 4.75
N SER A 101 -5.16 12.09 4.66
CA SER A 101 -4.48 11.25 3.67
C SER A 101 -4.85 9.78 3.89
N ARG A 102 -5.70 9.25 3.01
CA ARG A 102 -6.00 7.81 2.97
C ARG A 102 -4.72 7.06 2.65
N TYR A 103 -4.45 6.00 3.40
CA TYR A 103 -3.32 5.11 3.20
C TYR A 103 -3.82 3.69 3.05
N ILE A 104 -3.02 2.87 2.38
CA ILE A 104 -3.29 1.46 2.17
C ILE A 104 -2.20 0.68 2.93
N TRP A 105 -2.60 -0.36 3.66
CA TRP A 105 -1.65 -1.27 4.27
C TRP A 105 -1.15 -2.25 3.23
N VAL A 106 0.18 -2.35 3.08
CA VAL A 106 0.83 -3.20 2.07
C VAL A 106 2.02 -3.90 2.70
N ASN A 107 2.15 -5.20 2.48
CA ASN A 107 3.37 -5.93 2.74
C ASN A 107 4.08 -6.21 1.41
N PHE A 108 5.14 -5.45 1.10
CA PHE A 108 5.82 -5.53 -0.19
C PHE A 108 6.56 -6.85 -0.46
N ASP A 109 6.74 -7.70 0.56
CA ASP A 109 7.40 -9.01 0.39
C ASP A 109 6.42 -10.10 -0.07
N VAL A 110 5.11 -9.95 0.17
CA VAL A 110 4.10 -11.00 -0.09
C VAL A 110 2.86 -10.52 -0.83
N ASP A 111 2.52 -9.23 -0.75
CA ASP A 111 1.36 -8.67 -1.45
C ASP A 111 1.72 -8.40 -2.91
N VAL A 112 0.80 -8.76 -3.81
CA VAL A 112 0.85 -8.35 -5.21
C VAL A 112 0.05 -7.06 -5.36
N VAL A 113 0.65 -5.98 -5.86
CA VAL A 113 -0.06 -4.71 -6.10
C VAL A 113 -0.65 -4.72 -7.51
N ASP A 114 -1.98 -4.70 -7.62
CA ASP A 114 -2.69 -4.52 -8.88
C ASP A 114 -3.03 -3.05 -9.10
N THR A 115 -2.48 -2.47 -10.17
CA THR A 115 -2.73 -1.07 -10.58
C THR A 115 -3.83 -0.92 -11.63
N GLY A 116 -4.28 -2.05 -12.21
CA GLY A 116 -5.34 -2.10 -13.22
C GLY A 116 -5.07 -1.13 -14.36
N ASP A 117 -6.04 -0.28 -14.65
CA ASP A 117 -5.93 0.72 -15.73
C ASP A 117 -5.18 1.98 -15.31
N THR A 118 -4.74 2.11 -14.04
CA THR A 118 -3.98 3.27 -13.58
C THR A 118 -2.53 3.16 -14.06
N PRO A 119 -2.03 4.08 -14.89
CA PRO A 119 -0.66 4.00 -15.39
C PRO A 119 0.38 3.99 -14.26
N PHE A 120 1.38 3.13 -14.36
CA PHE A 120 2.40 2.94 -13.32
C PHE A 120 3.17 4.23 -12.97
N LEU A 121 3.28 5.17 -13.92
CA LEU A 121 3.92 6.47 -13.72
C LEU A 121 3.35 7.29 -12.55
N TYR A 122 2.07 7.09 -12.21
CA TYR A 122 1.46 7.77 -11.07
C TYR A 122 1.88 7.19 -9.71
N PHE A 123 2.54 6.03 -9.70
CA PHE A 123 3.04 5.38 -8.49
C PHE A 123 4.56 5.48 -8.32
N ALA A 124 5.27 6.13 -9.25
CA ALA A 124 6.73 6.18 -9.25
C ALA A 124 7.33 6.72 -7.93
N SER A 125 6.65 7.65 -7.27
CA SER A 125 7.04 8.20 -5.97
C SER A 125 6.89 7.22 -4.80
N HIS A 126 6.11 6.15 -4.96
CA HIS A 126 5.80 5.19 -3.89
C HIS A 126 6.69 3.94 -3.91
N PHE A 127 7.26 3.59 -5.07
CA PHE A 127 8.06 2.38 -5.21
C PHE A 127 9.58 2.60 -5.11
N GLY A 128 10.02 3.86 -4.99
CA GLY A 128 11.43 4.22 -4.96
C GLY A 128 12.10 3.98 -6.31
N THR A 129 12.84 4.96 -6.81
CA THR A 129 13.76 4.71 -7.92
C THR A 129 14.90 3.84 -7.38
N SER A 130 15.07 2.65 -7.96
CA SER A 130 16.36 1.95 -7.86
C SER A 130 17.42 2.95 -8.33
N SER A 131 18.54 3.05 -7.62
CA SER A 131 19.68 3.92 -7.99
C SER A 131 20.25 3.63 -9.39
N ASP A 132 19.78 2.57 -10.05
CA ASP A 132 20.24 2.10 -11.36
C ASP A 132 19.25 2.35 -12.51
N GLY A 133 18.17 3.11 -12.30
CA GLY A 133 17.32 3.61 -13.40
C GLY A 133 16.65 2.55 -14.29
N ASN A 134 16.67 1.26 -13.92
CA ASN A 134 16.07 0.19 -14.71
C ASN A 134 14.88 -0.44 -13.98
N PRO A 135 13.68 -0.49 -14.58
CA PRO A 135 12.56 -1.27 -14.04
C PRO A 135 12.94 -2.76 -13.98
N ARG A 136 12.80 -3.38 -12.80
CA ARG A 136 12.88 -4.83 -12.69
C ARG A 136 11.65 -5.44 -13.34
N GLY A 137 11.87 -6.16 -14.44
CA GLY A 137 10.89 -7.10 -14.99
C GLY A 137 10.06 -6.56 -16.15
N THR A 138 10.68 -6.31 -17.30
CA THR A 138 10.02 -6.49 -18.60
C THR A 138 10.77 -7.56 -19.37
N GLU A 139 10.40 -8.81 -19.16
CA GLU A 139 10.82 -9.89 -20.04
C GLU A 139 9.97 -9.80 -21.31
N SER A 140 10.47 -9.06 -22.31
CA SER A 140 9.88 -9.03 -23.65
C SER A 140 10.22 -10.35 -24.35
N ARG A 141 9.23 -11.23 -24.48
CA ARG A 141 9.30 -12.36 -25.41
C ARG A 141 9.40 -11.82 -26.84
N GLY A 142 10.62 -11.79 -27.37
CA GLY A 142 10.88 -11.57 -28.79
C GLY A 142 10.42 -12.76 -29.61
N GLY A 143 9.26 -12.64 -30.27
CA GLY A 143 8.85 -13.52 -31.36
C GLY A 143 9.49 -13.08 -32.66
N VAL A 144 10.50 -13.83 -33.10
CA VAL A 144 11.11 -13.73 -34.44
C VAL A 144 10.11 -14.26 -35.47
N ILE A 145 9.81 -13.48 -36.50
CA ILE A 145 9.16 -13.96 -37.73
C ILE A 145 10.25 -14.06 -38.81
N PRO A 146 10.53 -15.26 -39.37
CA PRO A 146 11.43 -15.43 -40.52
C PRO A 146 10.63 -15.47 -41.84
N PRO A 147 11.32 -15.48 -43.00
CA PRO A 147 11.11 -14.60 -44.17
C PRO A 147 9.85 -14.88 -45.01
#